data_AF-A0A2D7VU42-F1
#
_entry.id   AF-A0A2D7VU42-F1
#
_cell.length_a   1.000
_cell.length_b   1.000
_cell.length_c   1.000
_cell.angle_alpha   90.00
_cell.angle_beta   90.00
_cell.angle_gamma   90.00
#
_symmetry.space_group_name_H-M   'P 1'
#
loop_
_entity.id
_entity.type
_entity.pdbx_description
1 polymer ?
#
loop_
_entity_poly.entity_id
_entity_poly.type
_entity_poly.pdbx_seq_one_letter_code
_entity_poly.pdbx_strand_id
1 'polypeptide(L)'
;MIARIVNISKKVLGNPLVLLFVLLVVTEFIYKICLKEYWHFFKISAALKLLLQVFFVIQIARNSLLKLWPVVLLTVIFMLGQLGWVPFDLLKKNALFLDRYLYVILALIYVTTITDVKKYYPFFFKVFEVFMIVNSILIFVGFIFELNLFNTYYGYGKRFGVNGLILRSGAGTYIYWIALFYYATECFLLKKNKWMAFVIVFLASLLLGTKAMFLGIVFIAMYIWILKKGYKNKWHWLLITCVAVLSILFFTDILVWAMSKSDALNAVYQERGLFSAMVSLRDQHLLEELLPLVQEKWTWRNYLFGGGYDMHYRSQFGVLDLLYFFGILGTAVY
;
A
#
# COMPACT_ATOMS: atom_id res chain seq x y z
N MET A 1 8.01 37.12 -3.91
CA MET A 1 8.24 35.65 -3.88
C MET A 1 8.63 35.15 -2.49
N ILE A 2 9.67 35.72 -1.87
CA ILE A 2 10.17 35.33 -0.53
C ILE A 2 9.07 35.41 0.56
N ALA A 3 8.30 36.50 0.63
CA ALA A 3 7.20 36.64 1.60
C ALA A 3 6.11 35.55 1.47
N ARG A 4 5.87 35.06 0.25
CA ARG A 4 4.91 33.98 -0.03
C ARG A 4 5.45 32.63 0.43
N ILE A 5 6.74 32.38 0.24
CA ILE A 5 7.45 31.19 0.74
C ILE A 5 7.42 31.19 2.27
N VAL A 6 7.78 32.31 2.92
CA VAL A 6 7.75 32.43 4.39
C VAL A 6 6.35 32.18 4.95
N ASN A 7 5.30 32.69 4.31
CA ASN A 7 3.91 32.45 4.75
C ASN A 7 3.48 30.99 4.58
N ILE A 8 3.89 30.33 3.48
CA ILE A 8 3.63 28.89 3.29
C ILE A 8 4.38 28.07 4.36
N SER A 9 5.65 28.38 4.62
CA SER A 9 6.44 27.72 5.66
C SER A 9 5.81 27.85 7.04
N LYS A 10 5.31 29.04 7.41
CA LYS A 10 4.56 29.25 8.66
C LYS A 10 3.30 28.39 8.74
N LYS A 11 2.54 28.25 7.65
CA LYS A 11 1.34 27.38 7.61
C LYS A 11 1.66 25.89 7.67
N VAL A 12 2.78 25.46 7.09
CA VAL A 12 3.28 24.08 7.19
C VAL A 12 3.70 23.78 8.63
N LEU A 13 4.51 24.65 9.23
CA LEU A 13 5.00 24.48 10.60
C LEU A 13 3.88 24.56 11.66
N GLY A 14 2.86 25.39 11.41
CA GLY A 14 1.70 25.52 12.30
C GLY A 14 0.69 24.37 12.21
N ASN A 15 0.88 23.40 11.31
CA ASN A 15 -0.04 22.29 11.12
C ASN A 15 0.68 20.94 11.23
N PRO A 16 0.54 20.21 12.36
CA PRO A 16 1.35 19.03 12.65
C PRO A 16 1.16 17.91 11.61
N LEU A 17 -0.05 17.71 11.07
CA LEU A 17 -0.32 16.69 10.05
C LEU A 17 0.33 17.02 8.71
N VAL A 18 0.37 18.30 8.35
CA VAL A 18 1.02 18.76 7.12
C VAL A 18 2.53 18.62 7.22
N LEU A 19 3.11 19.09 8.32
CA LEU A 19 4.53 18.99 8.58
C LEU A 19 4.99 17.53 8.49
N LEU A 20 4.27 16.65 9.17
CA LEU A 20 4.48 15.21 9.21
C LEU A 20 4.39 14.55 7.83
N PHE A 21 3.36 14.87 7.05
CA PHE A 21 3.22 14.34 5.69
C PHE A 21 4.36 14.79 4.79
N VAL A 22 4.71 16.08 4.85
CA VAL A 22 5.84 16.63 4.07
C VAL A 22 7.15 15.96 4.48
N LEU A 23 7.42 15.81 5.79
CA LEU A 23 8.62 15.14 6.29
C LEU A 23 8.68 13.68 5.83
N LEU A 24 7.56 12.95 5.88
CA LEU A 24 7.51 11.55 5.43
C LEU A 24 7.78 11.43 3.93
N VAL A 25 7.15 12.28 3.10
CA VAL A 25 7.37 12.29 1.65
C VAL A 25 8.81 12.65 1.31
N VAL A 26 9.34 13.71 1.91
CA VAL A 26 10.71 14.20 1.66
C VAL A 26 11.73 13.14 2.08
N THR A 27 11.57 12.52 3.25
CA THR A 27 12.52 11.50 3.70
C THR A 27 12.44 10.19 2.93
N GLU A 28 11.25 9.76 2.49
CA GLU A 28 11.12 8.62 1.57
C GLU A 28 11.78 8.93 0.22
N PHE A 29 11.67 10.17 -0.28
CA PHE A 29 12.32 10.56 -1.53
C PHE A 29 13.84 10.69 -1.41
N ILE A 30 14.35 11.29 -0.32
CA ILE A 30 15.79 11.31 -0.02
C ILE A 30 16.31 9.88 0.07
N TYR A 31 15.60 9.00 0.77
CA TYR A 31 15.99 7.60 0.84
C TYR A 31 15.99 6.93 -0.54
N LYS A 32 15.05 7.28 -1.42
CA LYS A 32 15.05 6.83 -2.81
C LYS A 32 16.29 7.26 -3.59
N ILE A 33 16.71 8.51 -3.44
CA ILE A 33 17.94 9.01 -4.06
C ILE A 33 19.16 8.26 -3.51
N CYS A 34 19.28 8.16 -2.18
CA CYS A 34 20.39 7.43 -1.53
C CYS A 34 20.48 5.98 -2.00
N LEU A 35 19.34 5.31 -2.14
CA LEU A 35 19.29 3.92 -2.55
C LEU A 35 19.62 3.74 -4.05
N LYS A 36 19.15 4.65 -4.92
CA LYS A 36 19.32 4.51 -6.38
C LYS A 36 20.65 5.02 -6.90
N GLU A 37 21.12 6.15 -6.40
CA GLU A 37 22.34 6.79 -6.88
C GLU A 37 23.58 6.28 -6.13
N TYR A 38 23.43 5.99 -4.83
CA TYR A 38 24.58 5.68 -3.96
C TYR A 38 24.56 4.27 -3.35
N TRP A 39 23.54 3.46 -3.65
CA TRP A 39 23.35 2.11 -3.07
C TRP A 39 23.42 2.08 -1.54
N HIS A 40 23.10 3.20 -0.89
CA HIS A 40 23.17 3.33 0.57
C HIS A 40 21.82 3.05 1.22
N PHE A 41 21.81 2.07 2.12
CA PHE A 41 20.65 1.70 2.91
C PHE A 41 20.48 2.62 4.12
N PHE A 42 19.88 3.79 3.89
CA PHE A 42 19.65 4.77 4.96
C PHE A 42 18.16 4.87 5.35
N LYS A 43 17.75 4.12 6.38
CA LYS A 43 16.35 3.98 6.82
C LYS A 43 15.84 5.16 7.67
N ILE A 44 16.10 6.42 7.29
CA ILE A 44 15.59 7.61 8.03
C ILE A 44 14.07 7.54 8.20
N SER A 45 13.36 7.09 7.17
CA SER A 45 11.90 7.02 7.19
C SER A 45 11.36 6.06 8.27
N ALA A 46 12.18 5.11 8.76
CA ALA A 46 11.80 4.26 9.89
C ALA A 46 11.79 5.05 11.21
N ALA A 47 12.79 5.90 11.46
CA ALA A 47 12.83 6.73 12.66
C ALA A 47 11.66 7.72 12.71
N LEU A 48 11.32 8.34 11.58
CA LEU A 48 10.15 9.21 11.47
C LEU A 48 8.83 8.46 11.70
N LYS A 49 8.71 7.23 11.19
CA LYS A 49 7.53 6.39 11.44
C LYS A 49 7.39 6.02 12.92
N LEU A 50 8.50 5.82 13.63
CA LEU A 50 8.48 5.57 15.07
C LEU A 50 8.05 6.81 15.85
N LEU A 51 8.62 7.98 15.55
CA LEU A 51 8.18 9.26 16.13
C LEU A 51 6.69 9.50 15.90
N LEU A 52 6.20 9.08 14.72
CA LEU A 52 4.79 9.14 14.37
C LEU A 52 3.89 8.25 15.21
N GLN A 53 4.31 7.01 15.45
CA GLN A 53 3.57 6.11 16.33
C GLN A 53 3.50 6.67 17.74
N VAL A 54 4.61 7.20 18.27
CA VAL A 54 4.62 7.83 19.59
C VAL A 54 3.63 8.99 19.65
N PHE A 55 3.62 9.84 18.61
CA PHE A 55 2.62 10.91 18.48
C PHE A 55 1.18 10.35 18.46
N PHE A 56 0.89 9.33 17.66
CA PHE A 56 -0.44 8.71 17.60
C PHE A 56 -0.85 8.14 18.97
N VAL A 57 0.04 7.40 19.64
CA VAL A 57 -0.23 6.83 20.98
C VAL A 57 -0.58 7.94 21.98
N ILE A 58 0.20 9.02 22.03
CA ILE A 58 -0.06 10.15 22.94
C ILE A 58 -1.41 10.80 22.64
N GLN A 59 -1.73 11.06 21.37
CA GLN A 59 -2.99 11.71 20.99
C GLN A 59 -4.21 10.81 21.24
N ILE A 60 -4.10 9.52 20.92
CA ILE A 60 -5.16 8.54 21.20
C ILE A 60 -5.37 8.42 22.71
N ALA A 61 -4.29 8.28 23.48
CA ALA A 61 -4.33 8.19 24.93
C ALA A 61 -4.97 9.42 25.60
N ARG A 62 -4.68 10.62 25.10
CA ARG A 62 -5.31 11.87 25.56
C ARG A 62 -6.82 11.89 25.35
N ASN A 63 -7.31 11.27 24.27
CA ASN A 63 -8.74 11.16 24.01
C ASN A 63 -9.37 10.01 24.83
N SER A 64 -8.82 8.81 24.73
CA SER A 64 -9.24 7.64 25.49
C SER A 64 -8.18 6.53 25.40
N LEU A 65 -7.57 6.19 26.54
CA LEU A 65 -6.62 5.07 26.66
C LEU A 65 -7.21 3.73 26.21
N LEU A 66 -8.51 3.52 26.42
CA LEU A 66 -9.20 2.29 26.03
C LEU A 66 -9.12 2.04 24.52
N LYS A 67 -9.01 3.07 23.69
CA LYS A 67 -8.88 2.91 22.23
C LYS A 67 -7.58 2.22 21.80
N LEU A 68 -6.58 2.11 22.67
CA LEU A 68 -5.32 1.41 22.41
C LEU A 68 -5.41 -0.11 22.65
N TRP A 69 -6.56 -0.64 23.08
CA TRP A 69 -6.72 -2.08 23.36
C TRP A 69 -6.29 -3.01 22.21
N PRO A 70 -6.54 -2.71 20.91
CA PRO A 70 -6.13 -3.62 19.83
C PRO A 70 -4.60 -3.68 19.71
N VAL A 71 -3.92 -2.56 19.92
CA VAL A 71 -2.45 -2.45 19.87
C VAL A 71 -1.83 -3.26 21.01
N VAL A 72 -2.37 -3.12 22.22
CA VAL A 72 -1.92 -3.89 23.39
C VAL A 72 -2.16 -5.38 23.16
N LEU A 73 -3.36 -5.77 22.71
CA LEU A 73 -3.71 -7.16 22.49
C LEU A 73 -2.84 -7.81 21.40
N LEU A 74 -2.63 -7.15 20.27
CA LEU A 74 -1.74 -7.66 19.22
C LEU A 74 -0.29 -7.78 19.68
N THR A 75 0.18 -6.86 20.51
CA THR A 75 1.53 -6.94 21.09
C THR A 75 1.63 -8.14 22.04
N VAL A 76 0.61 -8.39 22.88
CA VAL A 76 0.57 -9.56 23.76
C VAL A 76 0.53 -10.85 22.95
N ILE A 77 -0.33 -10.93 21.92
CA ILE A 77 -0.43 -12.08 21.01
C ILE A 77 0.92 -12.34 20.34
N PHE A 78 1.58 -11.30 19.83
CA PHE A 78 2.92 -11.42 19.27
C PHE A 78 3.93 -11.99 20.27
N MET A 79 3.97 -11.46 21.50
CA MET A 79 4.90 -11.94 22.52
C MET A 79 4.64 -13.42 22.88
N LEU A 80 3.37 -13.82 22.97
CA LEU A 80 2.97 -15.22 23.20
C LEU A 80 3.39 -16.13 22.03
N GLY A 81 3.27 -15.67 20.79
CA GLY A 81 3.69 -16.41 19.60
C GLY A 81 5.22 -16.56 19.47
N GLN A 82 6.00 -15.60 19.96
CA GLN A 82 7.46 -15.63 19.85
C GLN A 82 8.16 -16.38 21.01
N LEU A 83 7.53 -16.43 22.19
CA LEU A 83 8.15 -16.95 23.42
C LEU A 83 8.51 -18.45 23.30
N GLY A 84 9.79 -18.77 23.50
CA GLY A 84 10.32 -20.13 23.40
C GLY A 84 10.35 -20.71 21.98
N TRP A 85 9.91 -19.95 20.98
CA TRP A 85 9.80 -20.36 19.58
C TRP A 85 10.90 -19.76 18.69
N VAL A 86 11.20 -18.47 18.88
CA VAL A 86 12.08 -17.70 17.98
C VAL A 86 13.37 -17.28 18.70
N PRO A 87 14.55 -17.57 18.12
CA PRO A 87 15.84 -17.07 18.61
C PRO A 87 15.88 -15.53 18.70
N PHE A 88 16.67 -14.99 19.63
CA PHE A 88 16.70 -13.55 19.92
C PHE A 88 17.02 -12.66 18.70
N ASP A 89 17.89 -13.10 17.80
CA ASP A 89 18.23 -12.30 16.61
C ASP A 89 17.10 -12.26 15.58
N LEU A 90 16.32 -13.33 15.46
CA LEU A 90 15.11 -13.37 14.64
C LEU A 90 13.97 -12.59 15.31
N LEU A 91 13.88 -12.61 16.64
CA LEU A 91 12.92 -11.79 17.40
C LEU A 91 13.09 -10.30 17.09
N LYS A 92 14.33 -9.79 17.01
CA LYS A 92 14.60 -8.39 16.62
C LYS A 92 14.03 -8.08 15.22
N LYS A 93 14.23 -8.98 14.26
CA LYS A 93 13.68 -8.82 12.90
C LYS A 93 12.15 -8.84 12.93
N ASN A 94 11.56 -9.78 13.66
CA ASN A 94 10.11 -9.91 13.80
C ASN A 94 9.48 -8.70 14.50
N ALA A 95 10.14 -8.12 15.50
CA ALA A 95 9.70 -6.88 16.15
C ALA A 95 9.65 -5.69 15.18
N LEU A 96 10.59 -5.60 14.23
CA LEU A 96 10.54 -4.60 13.14
C LEU A 96 9.39 -4.85 12.15
N PHE A 97 8.87 -6.07 12.06
CA PHE A 97 7.65 -6.36 11.30
C PHE A 97 6.39 -6.04 12.11
N LEU A 98 6.39 -6.34 13.41
CA LEU A 98 5.31 -5.93 14.34
C LEU A 98 5.10 -4.42 14.26
N ASP A 99 6.17 -3.63 14.34
CA ASP A 99 6.15 -2.17 14.16
C ASP A 99 5.35 -1.72 12.94
N ARG A 100 5.51 -2.41 11.80
CA ARG A 100 4.78 -2.08 10.56
C ARG A 100 3.28 -2.35 10.66
N TYR A 101 2.90 -3.44 11.32
CA TYR A 101 1.48 -3.75 11.56
C TYR A 101 0.86 -2.78 12.55
N LEU A 102 1.54 -2.50 13.67
CA LEU A 102 1.08 -1.56 14.68
C LEU A 102 0.98 -0.14 14.13
N TYR A 103 1.91 0.28 13.25
CA TYR A 103 1.84 1.56 12.57
C TYR A 103 0.50 1.78 11.86
N VAL A 104 0.06 0.79 11.08
CA VAL A 104 -1.18 0.88 10.29
C VAL A 104 -2.39 1.00 11.21
N ILE A 105 -2.48 0.15 12.24
CA ILE A 105 -3.58 0.19 13.21
C ILE A 105 -3.60 1.50 13.99
N LEU A 106 -2.45 1.97 14.48
CA LEU A 106 -2.35 3.24 15.19
C LEU A 106 -2.79 4.42 14.31
N ALA A 107 -2.39 4.42 13.04
CA ALA A 107 -2.82 5.45 12.10
C ALA A 107 -4.35 5.43 11.89
N LEU A 108 -4.95 4.24 11.75
CA LEU A 108 -6.41 4.10 11.60
C LEU A 108 -7.16 4.55 12.85
N ILE A 109 -6.75 4.09 14.04
CA ILE A 109 -7.36 4.50 15.31
C ILE A 109 -7.24 6.02 15.45
N TYR A 110 -6.05 6.59 15.19
CA TYR A 110 -5.84 8.03 15.28
C TYR A 110 -6.76 8.80 14.34
N VAL A 111 -6.91 8.39 13.08
CA VAL A 111 -7.82 9.06 12.14
C VAL A 111 -9.26 9.02 12.65
N THR A 112 -9.72 7.93 13.26
CA THR A 112 -11.07 7.86 13.87
C THR A 112 -11.23 8.71 15.12
N THR A 113 -10.14 9.14 15.76
CA THR A 113 -10.20 10.11 16.87
C THR A 113 -10.40 11.55 16.39
N ILE A 114 -10.11 11.86 15.12
CA ILE A 114 -10.27 13.20 14.57
C ILE A 114 -11.64 13.29 13.87
N THR A 115 -12.56 14.05 14.45
CA THR A 115 -13.80 14.42 13.76
C THR A 115 -13.55 15.59 12.81
N ASP A 116 -14.25 15.60 11.67
CA ASP A 116 -14.20 16.67 10.66
C ASP A 116 -12.78 17.09 10.20
N VAL A 117 -11.89 16.11 9.94
CA VAL A 117 -10.50 16.35 9.51
C VAL A 117 -10.40 17.43 8.41
N LYS A 118 -11.30 17.44 7.44
CA LYS A 118 -11.29 18.40 6.33
C LYS A 118 -11.64 19.83 6.74
N LYS A 119 -12.49 20.00 7.76
CA LYS A 119 -12.83 21.30 8.35
C LYS A 119 -11.65 21.87 9.12
N TYR A 120 -10.96 21.03 9.89
CA TYR A 120 -9.83 21.45 10.74
C TYR A 120 -8.49 21.49 10.00
N TYR A 121 -8.31 20.69 8.96
CA TYR A 121 -7.07 20.57 8.19
C TYR A 121 -7.26 20.77 6.68
N PRO A 122 -7.93 21.85 6.21
CA PRO A 122 -8.15 22.09 4.78
C PRO A 122 -6.83 22.26 4.01
N PHE A 123 -5.79 22.77 4.68
CA PHE A 123 -4.46 22.93 4.09
C PHE A 123 -3.79 21.58 3.81
N PHE A 124 -4.03 20.55 4.62
CA PHE A 124 -3.51 19.20 4.40
C PHE A 124 -4.00 18.60 3.09
N PHE A 125 -5.29 18.69 2.81
CA PHE A 125 -5.86 18.22 1.54
C PHE A 125 -5.26 18.96 0.35
N LYS A 126 -5.03 20.27 0.47
CA LYS A 126 -4.37 21.05 -0.59
C LYS A 126 -2.93 20.61 -0.82
N VAL A 127 -2.16 20.34 0.24
CA VAL A 127 -0.79 19.81 0.13
C VAL A 127 -0.78 18.42 -0.49
N PHE A 128 -1.71 17.55 -0.09
CA PHE A 128 -1.88 16.23 -0.68
C PHE A 128 -2.20 16.30 -2.19
N GLU A 129 -3.12 17.18 -2.61
CA GLU A 129 -3.43 17.39 -4.03
C GLU A 129 -2.22 17.85 -4.83
N VAL A 130 -1.48 18.85 -4.31
CA VAL A 130 -0.27 19.34 -4.96
C VAL A 130 0.75 18.21 -5.09
N PHE A 131 0.96 17.45 -4.01
CA PHE A 131 1.85 16.29 -4.03
C PHE A 131 1.44 15.27 -5.10
N MET A 132 0.15 14.90 -5.16
CA MET A 132 -0.32 13.91 -6.14
C MET A 132 -0.14 14.36 -7.58
N ILE A 133 -0.39 15.64 -7.88
CA ILE A 133 -0.19 16.19 -9.22
C ILE A 133 1.29 16.25 -9.57
N VAL A 134 2.13 16.77 -8.67
CA VAL A 134 3.60 16.81 -8.88
C VAL A 134 4.14 15.40 -9.09
N ASN A 135 3.74 14.44 -8.25
CA ASN A 135 4.18 13.06 -8.37
C ASN A 135 3.70 12.42 -9.68
N SER A 136 2.48 12.71 -10.13
CA SER A 136 1.94 12.23 -11.41
C SER A 136 2.71 12.80 -12.60
N ILE A 137 3.06 14.09 -12.57
CA ILE A 137 3.91 14.71 -13.58
C ILE A 137 5.28 14.04 -13.62
N LEU A 138 5.89 13.78 -12.46
CA LEU A 138 7.18 13.08 -12.38
C LEU A 138 7.10 11.63 -12.88
N ILE A 139 5.95 10.96 -12.76
CA ILE A 139 5.72 9.66 -13.40
C ILE A 139 5.76 9.80 -14.93
N PHE A 140 5.08 10.79 -15.51
CA PHE A 140 5.14 11.01 -16.95
C PHE A 140 6.55 11.39 -17.43
N VAL A 141 7.23 12.27 -16.71
CA VAL A 141 8.63 12.63 -17.01
C VAL A 141 9.53 11.39 -16.92
N GLY A 142 9.40 10.59 -15.86
CA GLY A 142 10.16 9.36 -15.71
C GLY A 142 9.88 8.34 -16.81
N PHE A 143 8.65 8.25 -17.28
CA PHE A 143 8.27 7.37 -18.39
C PHE A 143 8.78 7.86 -19.74
N ILE A 144 8.64 9.15 -20.05
CA ILE A 144 9.04 9.73 -21.36
C ILE A 144 10.56 9.79 -21.51
N PHE A 145 11.29 10.15 -20.44
CA PHE A 145 12.74 10.30 -20.46
C PHE A 145 13.48 9.09 -19.89
N GLU A 146 12.77 7.99 -19.59
CA GLU A 146 13.31 6.75 -19.05
C GLU A 146 14.23 6.95 -17.82
N LEU A 147 13.86 7.89 -16.93
CA LEU A 147 14.71 8.25 -15.80
C LEU A 147 14.70 7.17 -14.72
N ASN A 148 15.86 6.54 -14.53
CA ASN A 148 16.07 5.51 -13.52
C ASN A 148 15.64 5.92 -12.12
N LEU A 149 15.79 7.19 -11.73
CA LEU A 149 15.36 7.71 -10.43
C LEU A 149 13.86 7.48 -10.17
N PHE A 150 13.00 7.62 -11.17
CA PHE A 150 11.54 7.55 -11.00
C PHE A 150 10.94 6.14 -11.21
N ASN A 151 11.75 5.18 -11.67
CA ASN A 151 11.30 3.80 -11.87
C ASN A 151 10.81 3.11 -10.57
N THR A 152 9.82 2.25 -10.70
CA THR A 152 9.22 1.50 -9.58
C THR A 152 10.13 0.36 -9.09
N TYR A 153 10.83 -0.29 -10.01
CA TYR A 153 11.66 -1.48 -9.74
C TYR A 153 13.16 -1.13 -9.80
N TYR A 154 13.96 -1.85 -9.00
CA TYR A 154 15.41 -1.67 -8.92
C TYR A 154 16.14 -2.69 -9.80
N GLY A 155 17.27 -2.29 -10.37
CA GLY A 155 18.19 -3.17 -11.09
C GLY A 155 17.86 -3.39 -12.57
N TYR A 156 18.79 -4.04 -13.27
CA TYR A 156 18.67 -4.44 -14.68
C TYR A 156 17.64 -5.55 -14.84
N GLY A 157 16.36 -5.21 -14.78
CA GLY A 157 15.25 -6.10 -15.04
C GLY A 157 14.13 -5.36 -15.75
N LYS A 158 13.64 -5.91 -16.87
CA LYS A 158 12.64 -5.33 -17.78
C LYS A 158 11.22 -5.20 -17.17
N ARG A 159 11.08 -4.97 -15.87
CA ARG A 159 9.76 -4.82 -15.25
C ARG A 159 9.29 -3.39 -15.36
N PHE A 160 8.25 -3.21 -16.17
CA PHE A 160 7.61 -1.92 -16.37
C PHE A 160 7.02 -1.36 -15.06
N GLY A 161 7.25 -0.07 -14.81
CA GLY A 161 6.61 0.70 -13.75
C GLY A 161 7.39 1.95 -13.37
N VAL A 162 6.68 3.06 -13.17
CA VAL A 162 7.22 4.36 -12.73
C VAL A 162 6.38 4.87 -11.56
N ASN A 163 7.00 5.22 -10.44
CA ASN A 163 6.32 5.63 -9.20
C ASN A 163 6.72 7.03 -8.68
N GLY A 164 7.47 7.81 -9.47
CA GLY A 164 7.78 9.21 -9.18
C GLY A 164 8.63 9.36 -7.92
N LEU A 165 8.19 10.16 -6.96
CA LEU A 165 8.88 10.40 -5.68
C LEU A 165 8.75 9.23 -4.71
N ILE A 166 7.75 8.37 -4.89
CA ILE A 166 7.43 7.30 -3.95
C ILE A 166 8.46 6.18 -4.11
N LEU A 167 9.03 5.70 -3.00
CA LEU A 167 10.07 4.65 -3.02
C LEU A 167 9.48 3.28 -3.36
N ARG A 168 8.45 2.85 -2.62
CA ARG A 168 7.94 1.48 -2.66
C ARG A 168 6.71 1.35 -3.55
N SER A 169 6.72 0.34 -4.42
CA SER A 169 5.62 0.02 -5.36
C SER A 169 4.27 -0.19 -4.68
N GLY A 170 4.23 -0.95 -3.59
CA GLY A 170 3.01 -1.20 -2.81
C GLY A 170 2.44 0.08 -2.20
N ALA A 171 3.28 0.89 -1.56
CA ALA A 171 2.86 2.18 -0.98
C ALA A 171 2.33 3.13 -2.05
N GLY A 172 2.99 3.20 -3.21
CA GLY A 172 2.51 4.00 -4.35
C GLY A 172 1.11 3.58 -4.80
N THR A 173 0.87 2.28 -4.93
CA THR A 173 -0.45 1.75 -5.31
C THR A 173 -1.56 2.24 -4.38
N TYR A 174 -1.38 2.08 -3.06
CA TYR A 174 -2.40 2.50 -2.09
C TYR A 174 -2.57 4.03 -2.02
N ILE A 175 -1.49 4.81 -2.16
CA ILE A 175 -1.57 6.27 -2.21
C ILE A 175 -2.39 6.71 -3.44
N TYR A 176 -2.19 6.09 -4.60
CA TYR A 176 -2.98 6.38 -5.79
C TYR A 176 -4.43 5.91 -5.67
N TRP A 177 -4.71 4.80 -4.98
CA TRP A 177 -6.10 4.43 -4.66
C TRP A 177 -6.77 5.54 -3.85
N ILE A 178 -6.14 6.00 -2.75
CA ILE A 178 -6.66 7.08 -1.92
C ILE A 178 -6.90 8.34 -2.76
N ALA A 179 -5.94 8.73 -3.59
CA ALA A 179 -6.05 9.91 -4.45
C ALA A 179 -7.20 9.80 -5.44
N LEU A 180 -7.38 8.65 -6.09
CA LEU A 180 -8.47 8.44 -7.04
C LEU A 180 -9.84 8.42 -6.36
N PHE A 181 -9.99 7.77 -5.20
CA PHE A 181 -11.22 7.85 -4.41
C PHE A 181 -11.51 9.29 -3.98
N TYR A 182 -10.47 10.03 -3.55
CA TYR A 182 -10.60 11.43 -3.20
C TYR A 182 -11.10 12.29 -4.37
N TYR A 183 -10.44 12.20 -5.53
CA TYR A 183 -10.83 12.99 -6.71
C TYR A 183 -12.17 12.53 -7.30
N ALA A 184 -12.48 11.23 -7.27
CA ALA A 184 -13.80 10.73 -7.64
C ALA A 184 -14.89 11.32 -6.73
N THR A 185 -14.67 11.37 -5.42
CA THR A 185 -15.60 12.01 -4.48
C THR A 185 -15.76 13.50 -4.79
N GLU A 186 -14.66 14.23 -5.01
CA GLU A 186 -14.71 15.66 -5.34
C GLU A 186 -15.47 15.94 -6.65
N CYS A 187 -15.26 15.14 -7.70
CA CYS A 187 -15.86 15.36 -9.02
C CYS A 187 -17.31 14.84 -9.11
N PHE A 188 -17.57 13.62 -8.61
CA PHE A 188 -18.86 12.95 -8.82
C PHE A 188 -19.88 13.22 -7.72
N LEU A 189 -19.45 13.26 -6.45
CA LEU A 189 -20.33 13.51 -5.30
C LEU A 189 -20.45 15.00 -4.99
N LEU A 190 -19.32 15.69 -4.84
CA LEU A 190 -19.28 17.11 -4.45
C LEU A 190 -19.35 18.08 -5.63
N LYS A 191 -19.36 17.57 -6.87
CA LYS A 191 -19.48 18.35 -8.13
C LYS A 191 -18.46 19.48 -8.28
N LYS A 192 -17.26 19.32 -7.71
CA LYS A 192 -16.19 20.31 -7.86
C LYS A 192 -15.46 20.11 -9.19
N ASN A 193 -14.96 21.21 -9.75
CA ASN A 193 -14.21 21.17 -11.00
C ASN A 193 -12.75 20.72 -10.77
N LYS A 194 -12.55 19.41 -10.55
CA LYS A 194 -11.22 18.79 -10.40
C LYS A 194 -10.95 17.68 -11.44
N TRP A 195 -11.67 17.71 -12.57
CA TRP A 195 -11.58 16.69 -13.60
C TRP A 195 -10.18 16.53 -14.19
N MET A 196 -9.48 17.64 -14.44
CA MET A 196 -8.10 17.58 -14.97
C MET A 196 -7.16 16.86 -14.00
N ALA A 197 -7.25 17.16 -12.71
CA ALA A 197 -6.48 16.49 -11.66
C ALA A 197 -6.81 14.99 -11.58
N PHE A 198 -8.10 14.65 -11.66
CA PHE A 198 -8.55 13.25 -11.68
C PHE A 198 -7.97 12.48 -12.87
N VAL A 199 -8.03 13.05 -14.08
CA VAL A 199 -7.51 12.42 -15.31
C VAL A 199 -5.99 12.26 -15.23
N ILE A 200 -5.25 13.29 -14.79
CA ILE A 200 -3.79 13.21 -14.62
C ILE A 200 -3.40 12.08 -13.68
N VAL A 201 -4.04 12.00 -12.50
CA VAL A 201 -3.75 10.96 -11.50
C VAL A 201 -4.17 9.58 -12.00
N PHE A 202 -5.30 9.48 -12.72
CA PHE A 202 -5.76 8.23 -13.32
C PHE A 202 -4.77 7.69 -14.35
N LEU A 203 -4.35 8.53 -15.30
CA LEU A 203 -3.39 8.14 -16.32
C LEU A 203 -2.03 7.79 -15.73
N ALA A 204 -1.54 8.57 -14.75
CA ALA A 204 -0.29 8.26 -14.05
C ALA A 204 -0.38 6.94 -13.28
N SER A 205 -1.54 6.59 -12.71
CA SER A 205 -1.72 5.33 -11.98
C SER A 205 -1.53 4.09 -12.86
N LEU A 206 -1.89 4.17 -14.15
CA LEU A 206 -1.69 3.07 -15.11
C LEU A 206 -0.21 2.75 -15.34
N LEU A 207 0.67 3.73 -15.11
CA LEU A 207 2.12 3.60 -15.31
C LEU A 207 2.85 3.07 -14.06
N LEU A 208 2.17 2.83 -12.93
CA LEU A 208 2.81 2.37 -11.69
C LEU A 208 3.46 0.98 -11.81
N GLY A 209 2.98 0.14 -12.73
CA GLY A 209 3.53 -1.21 -12.97
C GLY A 209 3.10 -2.28 -11.96
N THR A 210 2.11 -1.99 -11.10
CA THR A 210 1.62 -2.93 -10.09
C THR A 210 0.29 -3.56 -10.50
N LYS A 211 0.22 -4.90 -10.49
CA LYS A 211 -1.01 -5.66 -10.80
C LYS A 211 -2.19 -5.23 -9.90
N ALA A 212 -1.90 -4.88 -8.64
CA ALA A 212 -2.90 -4.41 -7.69
C ALA A 212 -3.56 -3.07 -8.11
N MET A 213 -2.90 -2.20 -8.88
CA MET A 213 -3.52 -0.95 -9.31
C MET A 213 -4.80 -1.15 -10.13
N PHE A 214 -4.83 -2.20 -10.97
CA PHE A 214 -6.01 -2.55 -11.76
C PHE A 214 -7.22 -2.92 -10.88
N LEU A 215 -6.99 -3.61 -9.75
CA LEU A 215 -8.05 -3.88 -8.78
C LEU A 215 -8.61 -2.58 -8.19
N GLY A 216 -7.73 -1.62 -7.88
CA GLY A 216 -8.16 -0.29 -7.42
C GLY A 216 -9.03 0.43 -8.43
N ILE A 217 -8.66 0.38 -9.72
CA ILE A 217 -9.44 0.99 -10.81
C ILE A 217 -10.85 0.37 -10.88
N VAL A 218 -10.97 -0.95 -10.75
CA VAL A 218 -12.26 -1.63 -10.68
C VAL A 218 -13.08 -1.14 -9.48
N PHE A 219 -12.46 -1.01 -8.30
CA PHE A 219 -13.14 -0.48 -7.10
C PHE A 219 -13.62 0.96 -7.29
N ILE A 220 -12.83 1.83 -7.92
CA ILE A 220 -13.22 3.21 -8.21
C ILE A 220 -14.35 3.27 -9.25
N ALA A 221 -14.31 2.42 -10.27
CA ALA A 221 -15.38 2.31 -11.26
C ALA A 221 -16.69 1.86 -10.60
N MET A 222 -16.64 0.84 -9.74
CA MET A 222 -17.79 0.40 -8.94
C MET A 222 -18.31 1.51 -8.03
N TYR A 223 -17.41 2.24 -7.36
CA TYR A 223 -17.79 3.37 -6.52
C TYR A 223 -18.53 4.45 -7.32
N ILE A 224 -18.02 4.86 -8.48
CA ILE A 224 -18.68 5.83 -9.36
C ILE A 224 -20.03 5.29 -9.86
N TRP A 225 -20.09 4.00 -10.22
CA TRP A 225 -21.32 3.34 -10.65
C TRP A 225 -22.39 3.37 -9.55
N ILE A 226 -22.02 3.09 -8.30
CA ILE A 226 -22.92 3.20 -7.14
C ILE A 226 -23.38 4.65 -6.95
N LEU A 227 -22.46 5.62 -6.96
CA LEU A 227 -22.78 7.04 -6.80
C LEU A 227 -23.79 7.54 -7.85
N LYS A 228 -23.66 7.07 -9.10
CA LYS A 228 -24.58 7.42 -10.20
C LYS A 228 -25.84 6.55 -10.23
N LYS A 229 -26.10 5.75 -9.20
CA LYS A 229 -27.23 4.80 -9.13
C LYS A 229 -27.28 3.87 -10.35
N GLY A 230 -26.12 3.50 -10.88
CA GLY A 230 -25.99 2.70 -12.09
C GLY A 230 -26.62 1.31 -11.97
N TYR A 231 -26.75 0.79 -10.75
CA TYR A 231 -27.45 -0.46 -10.43
C TYR A 231 -28.94 -0.46 -10.78
N LYS A 232 -29.56 0.72 -10.99
CA LYS A 232 -30.95 0.83 -11.45
C LYS A 232 -31.11 0.68 -12.97
N ASN A 233 -30.03 0.80 -13.73
CA ASN A 233 -30.07 0.75 -15.20
C ASN A 233 -29.85 -0.69 -15.69
N LYS A 234 -30.90 -1.29 -16.27
CA LYS A 234 -30.84 -2.66 -16.84
C LYS A 234 -29.75 -2.85 -17.89
N TRP A 235 -29.41 -1.81 -18.65
CA TRP A 235 -28.36 -1.88 -19.68
C TRP A 235 -26.96 -2.02 -19.07
N HIS A 236 -26.72 -1.46 -17.88
CA HIS A 236 -25.46 -1.68 -17.17
C HIS A 236 -25.33 -3.12 -16.72
N TRP A 237 -26.41 -3.74 -16.23
CA TRP A 237 -26.41 -5.16 -15.88
C TRP A 237 -26.18 -6.05 -17.09
N LEU A 238 -26.84 -5.75 -18.22
CA LEU A 238 -26.58 -6.46 -19.47
C LEU A 238 -25.10 -6.36 -19.87
N LEU A 239 -24.52 -5.15 -19.82
CA LEU A 239 -23.11 -4.92 -20.13
C LEU A 239 -22.19 -5.72 -19.18
N ILE A 240 -22.44 -5.67 -17.86
CA ILE A 240 -21.65 -6.41 -16.87
C ILE A 240 -21.74 -7.91 -17.13
N THR A 241 -22.93 -8.44 -17.39
CA THR A 241 -23.14 -9.85 -17.71
C THR A 241 -22.42 -10.24 -19.00
N CYS A 242 -22.53 -9.43 -20.07
CA CYS A 242 -21.80 -9.67 -21.31
C CYS A 242 -20.28 -9.68 -21.09
N VAL A 243 -19.75 -8.69 -20.36
CA VAL A 243 -18.32 -8.63 -20.02
C VAL A 243 -17.90 -9.83 -19.17
N ALA A 244 -18.72 -10.25 -18.21
CA ALA A 244 -18.43 -11.42 -17.38
C ALA A 244 -18.43 -12.71 -18.20
N VAL A 245 -19.42 -12.92 -19.07
CA VAL A 245 -19.49 -14.09 -19.96
C VAL A 245 -18.30 -14.11 -20.91
N LEU A 246 -17.97 -12.99 -21.57
CA LEU A 246 -16.79 -12.89 -22.44
C LEU A 246 -15.50 -13.14 -21.66
N SER A 247 -15.39 -12.60 -20.44
CA SER A 247 -14.21 -12.79 -19.60
C SER A 247 -14.05 -14.25 -19.19
N ILE A 248 -15.13 -14.99 -18.95
CA ILE A 248 -15.10 -16.42 -18.63
C ILE A 248 -14.73 -17.24 -19.87
N LEU A 249 -15.38 -16.97 -21.01
CA LEU A 249 -15.16 -17.71 -22.26
C LEU A 249 -13.72 -17.58 -22.77
N PHE A 250 -13.14 -16.38 -22.67
CA PHE A 250 -11.80 -16.08 -23.19
C PHE A 250 -10.75 -15.91 -22.08
N PHE A 251 -11.04 -16.34 -20.85
CA PHE A 251 -10.17 -16.09 -19.69
C PHE A 251 -8.74 -16.55 -19.91
N THR A 252 -8.58 -17.81 -20.33
CA THR A 252 -7.27 -18.43 -20.56
C THR A 252 -6.54 -17.78 -21.71
N ASP A 253 -7.22 -17.55 -22.83
CA ASP A 253 -6.62 -17.01 -24.05
C ASP A 253 -6.13 -15.57 -23.84
N ILE A 254 -6.94 -14.74 -23.16
CA ILE A 254 -6.58 -13.37 -22.80
C ILE A 254 -5.36 -13.36 -21.89
N LEU A 255 -5.31 -14.26 -20.90
CA LEU A 255 -4.18 -14.33 -19.98
C LEU A 255 -2.91 -14.81 -20.69
N VAL A 256 -2.98 -15.86 -21.49
CA VAL A 256 -1.83 -16.36 -22.27
C VAL A 256 -1.31 -15.26 -23.20
N TRP A 257 -2.21 -14.57 -23.90
CA TRP A 257 -1.86 -13.42 -24.72
C TRP A 257 -1.20 -12.31 -23.89
N ALA A 258 -1.74 -11.97 -22.72
CA ALA A 258 -1.17 -10.95 -21.85
C ALA A 258 0.21 -11.33 -21.31
N MET A 259 0.41 -12.60 -20.90
CA MET A 259 1.71 -13.10 -20.43
C MET A 259 2.76 -13.08 -21.56
N SER A 260 2.36 -13.38 -22.79
CA SER A 260 3.26 -13.33 -23.96
C SER A 260 3.84 -11.95 -24.25
N LYS A 261 3.24 -10.87 -23.72
CA LYS A 261 3.72 -9.48 -23.90
C LYS A 261 4.86 -9.10 -22.96
N SER A 262 5.20 -9.93 -21.98
CA SER A 262 6.30 -9.66 -21.06
C SER A 262 7.22 -10.86 -20.99
N ASP A 263 8.48 -10.70 -21.42
CA ASP A 263 9.50 -11.76 -21.37
C ASP A 263 9.56 -12.42 -19.98
N ALA A 264 9.50 -11.61 -18.91
CA ALA A 264 9.57 -12.09 -17.54
C ALA A 264 8.33 -12.92 -17.14
N LEU A 265 7.12 -12.48 -17.51
CA LEU A 265 5.90 -13.23 -17.19
C LEU A 265 5.76 -14.48 -18.07
N ASN A 266 6.19 -14.39 -19.33
CA ASN A 266 6.20 -15.51 -20.24
C ASN A 266 7.19 -16.59 -19.76
N ALA A 267 8.39 -16.21 -19.33
CA ALA A 267 9.35 -17.16 -18.75
C ALA A 267 8.75 -17.93 -17.56
N VAL A 268 8.14 -17.22 -16.61
CA VAL A 268 7.45 -17.85 -15.48
C VAL A 268 6.29 -18.74 -15.94
N TYR A 269 5.53 -18.30 -16.94
CA TYR A 269 4.44 -19.08 -17.51
C TYR A 269 4.93 -20.39 -18.15
N GLN A 270 6.00 -20.34 -18.96
CA GLN A 270 6.57 -21.52 -19.61
C GLN A 270 7.16 -22.50 -18.60
N GLU A 271 7.82 -22.00 -17.56
CA GLU A 271 8.49 -22.85 -16.57
C GLU A 271 7.53 -23.44 -15.52
N ARG A 272 6.51 -22.68 -15.10
CA ARG A 272 5.72 -22.99 -13.89
C ARG A 272 4.20 -22.95 -14.13
N GLY A 273 3.76 -22.53 -15.31
CA GLY A 273 2.35 -22.50 -15.69
C GLY A 273 1.64 -21.18 -15.36
N LEU A 274 0.37 -21.12 -15.77
CA LEU A 274 -0.43 -19.89 -15.79
C LEU A 274 -0.67 -19.32 -14.39
N PHE A 275 -0.96 -20.20 -13.43
CA PHE A 275 -1.30 -19.80 -12.07
C PHE A 275 -0.12 -19.08 -11.39
N SER A 276 1.08 -19.66 -11.45
CA SER A 276 2.29 -19.08 -10.87
C SER A 276 2.64 -17.73 -11.51
N ALA A 277 2.46 -17.60 -12.83
CA ALA A 277 2.65 -16.31 -13.53
C ALA A 277 1.64 -15.24 -13.07
N MET A 278 0.37 -15.60 -12.85
CA MET A 278 -0.65 -14.69 -12.34
C MET A 278 -0.29 -14.19 -10.94
N VAL A 279 -0.03 -15.10 -10.00
CA VAL A 279 0.26 -14.75 -8.60
C VAL A 279 1.70 -14.26 -8.39
N SER A 280 2.54 -14.29 -9.43
CA SER A 280 3.94 -13.86 -9.40
C SER A 280 4.79 -14.70 -8.44
N LEU A 281 4.72 -16.03 -8.59
CA LEU A 281 5.46 -17.04 -7.80
C LEU A 281 5.11 -17.11 -6.31
N ARG A 282 4.07 -16.40 -5.85
CA ARG A 282 3.62 -16.46 -4.45
C ARG A 282 3.11 -17.83 -4.04
N ASP A 283 2.61 -18.60 -5.00
CA ASP A 283 2.27 -20.00 -4.81
C ASP A 283 3.50 -20.84 -4.45
N GLN A 284 4.68 -20.55 -5.00
CA GLN A 284 5.92 -21.24 -4.60
C GLN A 284 6.32 -20.88 -3.18
N HIS A 285 6.33 -19.59 -2.83
CA HIS A 285 6.58 -19.18 -1.44
C HIS A 285 5.56 -19.78 -0.45
N LEU A 286 4.34 -20.08 -0.90
CA LEU A 286 3.36 -20.78 -0.09
C LEU A 286 3.69 -22.28 0.03
N LEU A 287 3.84 -22.97 -1.10
CA LEU A 287 3.91 -24.43 -1.16
C LEU A 287 5.30 -24.99 -0.81
N GLU A 288 6.37 -24.28 -1.19
CA GLU A 288 7.76 -24.74 -1.05
C GLU A 288 8.43 -24.18 0.21
N GLU A 289 7.95 -23.06 0.75
CA GLU A 289 8.56 -22.39 1.92
C GLU A 289 7.64 -22.37 3.14
N LEU A 290 6.46 -21.74 3.04
CA LEU A 290 5.59 -21.51 4.19
C LEU A 290 4.95 -22.81 4.71
N LEU A 291 4.33 -23.61 3.82
CA LEU A 291 3.62 -24.82 4.22
C LEU A 291 4.52 -25.89 4.84
N PRO A 292 5.71 -26.20 4.29
CA PRO A 292 6.63 -27.15 4.92
C PRO A 292 7.04 -26.68 6.32
N LEU A 293 7.33 -25.38 6.49
CA LEU A 293 7.63 -24.81 7.80
C LEU A 293 6.42 -24.88 8.74
N VAL A 294 5.19 -24.69 8.27
CA VAL A 294 4.00 -24.88 9.11
C VAL A 294 3.87 -26.34 9.53
N GLN A 295 4.02 -27.29 8.60
CA GLN A 295 3.82 -28.72 8.84
C GLN A 295 4.86 -29.31 9.79
N GLU A 296 6.13 -28.95 9.63
CA GLU A 296 7.22 -29.54 10.41
C GLU A 296 7.37 -28.91 11.79
N LYS A 297 7.05 -27.62 11.91
CA LYS A 297 7.51 -26.79 13.02
C LYS A 297 6.37 -26.23 13.87
N TRP A 298 5.16 -26.05 13.33
CA TRP A 298 4.10 -25.42 14.12
C TRP A 298 3.53 -26.34 15.21
N THR A 299 3.34 -25.75 16.38
CA THR A 299 2.55 -26.32 17.46
C THR A 299 1.19 -25.62 17.55
N TRP A 300 0.26 -26.12 18.38
CA TRP A 300 -1.04 -25.49 18.62
C TRP A 300 -0.93 -24.00 19.00
N ARG A 301 0.16 -23.60 19.69
CA ARG A 301 0.42 -22.21 20.07
C ARG A 301 0.59 -21.32 18.83
N ASN A 302 1.26 -21.82 17.80
CA ASN A 302 1.51 -21.07 16.57
C ASN A 302 0.23 -20.88 15.76
N TYR A 303 -0.66 -21.87 15.74
CA TYR A 303 -1.96 -21.69 15.09
C TYR A 303 -2.81 -20.59 15.77
N LEU A 304 -2.76 -20.46 17.09
CA LEU A 304 -3.52 -19.45 17.83
C LEU A 304 -2.88 -18.06 17.80
N PHE A 305 -1.57 -17.97 18.08
CA PHE A 305 -0.85 -16.72 18.30
C PHE A 305 0.21 -16.38 17.23
N GLY A 306 0.42 -17.27 16.26
CA GLY A 306 1.38 -17.09 15.17
C GLY A 306 2.81 -17.29 15.64
N GLY A 307 3.63 -16.26 15.47
CA GLY A 307 5.03 -16.29 15.88
C GLY A 307 6.02 -16.48 14.74
N GLY A 308 5.60 -16.28 13.48
CA GLY A 308 6.38 -16.53 12.27
C GLY A 308 7.90 -16.58 12.47
N TYR A 309 8.45 -17.79 12.32
CA TYR A 309 9.82 -18.12 12.68
C TYR A 309 10.85 -17.20 12.00
N ASP A 310 10.71 -17.02 10.69
CA ASP A 310 11.43 -16.00 9.93
C ASP A 310 10.51 -15.46 8.83
N MET A 311 10.35 -14.13 8.79
CA MET A 311 9.53 -13.41 7.81
C MET A 311 10.01 -13.56 6.37
N HIS A 312 11.18 -14.16 6.15
CA HIS A 312 11.62 -14.56 4.83
C HIS A 312 10.69 -15.60 4.19
N TYR A 313 10.24 -16.61 4.94
CA TYR A 313 9.43 -17.75 4.46
C TYR A 313 7.94 -17.44 4.26
N ARG A 314 7.55 -16.17 4.20
CA ARG A 314 6.14 -15.79 4.08
C ARG A 314 5.68 -15.94 2.62
N SER A 315 4.41 -16.29 2.45
CA SER A 315 3.77 -16.49 1.15
C SER A 315 3.62 -15.21 0.30
N GLN A 316 3.63 -14.03 0.93
CA GLN A 316 3.37 -12.74 0.29
C GLN A 316 1.93 -12.54 -0.20
N PHE A 317 0.98 -13.38 0.23
CA PHE A 317 -0.46 -13.23 -0.02
C PHE A 317 -1.17 -12.26 0.95
N GLY A 318 -0.45 -11.65 1.89
CA GLY A 318 -1.00 -10.67 2.82
C GLY A 318 -1.79 -11.31 3.96
N VAL A 319 -2.97 -11.88 3.69
CA VAL A 319 -3.82 -12.51 4.73
C VAL A 319 -3.15 -13.75 5.32
N LEU A 320 -2.56 -14.60 4.47
CA LEU A 320 -1.81 -15.76 4.95
C LEU A 320 -0.56 -15.35 5.74
N ASP A 321 0.05 -14.23 5.38
CA ASP A 321 1.21 -13.71 6.12
C ASP A 321 0.79 -13.11 7.47
N LEU A 322 -0.43 -12.55 7.55
CA LEU A 322 -1.01 -12.07 8.80
C LEU A 322 -1.29 -13.24 9.74
N LEU A 323 -1.86 -14.34 9.21
CA LEU A 323 -2.06 -15.58 9.96
C LEU A 323 -0.74 -16.22 10.38
N TYR A 324 0.27 -16.23 9.51
CA TYR A 324 1.62 -16.66 9.85
C TYR A 324 2.23 -15.83 11.00
N PHE A 325 1.97 -14.52 11.01
CA PHE A 325 2.53 -13.60 11.99
C PHE A 325 1.83 -13.66 13.34
N PHE A 326 0.49 -13.60 13.35
CA PHE A 326 -0.36 -13.37 14.52
C PHE A 326 -1.25 -14.56 14.90
N GLY A 327 -1.27 -15.62 14.09
CA GLY A 327 -2.20 -16.74 14.26
C GLY A 327 -3.65 -16.31 14.04
N ILE A 328 -4.57 -17.22 14.33
CA ILE A 328 -6.00 -16.99 14.13
C ILE A 328 -6.50 -15.83 15.01
N LEU A 329 -6.06 -15.77 16.28
CA LEU A 329 -6.56 -14.76 17.22
C LEU A 329 -6.11 -13.36 16.84
N GLY A 330 -4.81 -13.16 16.58
CA GLY A 330 -4.35 -11.82 16.24
C GLY A 330 -4.77 -11.41 14.81
N THR A 331 -4.99 -12.36 13.89
CA THR A 331 -5.61 -12.08 12.59
C THR A 331 -7.05 -11.60 12.73
N ALA A 332 -7.82 -12.13 13.68
CA ALA A 332 -9.19 -11.69 13.92
C ALA A 332 -9.25 -10.31 14.61
N VAL A 333 -8.23 -9.97 15.41
CA VAL A 333 -8.11 -8.67 16.07
C VAL A 333 -7.65 -7.57 15.11
N TYR A 334 -6.76 -7.89 14.16
CA TYR A 334 -6.21 -6.98 13.15
C TYR A 334 -7.23 -6.68 12.05
#